data_AF-A0A2W5EIH9-F1
#
_entry.id   AF-A0A2W5EIH9-F1
#
_cell.length_a   1.000
_cell.length_b   1.000
_cell.length_c   1.000
_cell.angle_alpha   90.00
_cell.angle_beta   90.00
_cell.angle_gamma   90.00
#
_symmetry.space_group_name_H-M   'P 1'
#
loop_
_entity.id
_entity.type
_entity.pdbx_description
1 polymer ?
#
loop_
_entity_poly.entity_id
_entity_poly.type
_entity_poly.pdbx_seq_one_letter_code
_entity_poly.pdbx_strand_id
1 'polypeptide(L)'
;MQYLSPIRFFEKLDLQDIDFTDAKKLKKIVNLEFLSYESGIAHIEGFDYNKQDLLQILSDENFGQHWNYHLMIWKNKTLLDVLEKETLDKTKINMVLNYIDNKQFVQFISVYFAKPFSNIIKNLLHNQEIKELSIWMKCATYIRIEEEETAYKSLRLYFEESKQFCRNVSRANYKDKLKEIKKWQNPNWKDLLNNLPDYLYHYRDDLARGLTHILVEIQYGEKKICYRISSWLIRLNIASSELAETIRKNHSIFKKKHRENQTR
;
A
#
# COMPACT_ATOMS: atom_id res chain seq x y z
N MET A 1 1.23 0.89 -16.30
CA MET A 1 2.21 1.85 -16.86
C MET A 1 2.94 2.49 -15.69
N GLN A 2 4.26 2.64 -15.74
CA GLN A 2 4.97 3.40 -14.70
C GLN A 2 4.83 4.89 -15.02
N TYR A 3 4.52 5.71 -14.02
CA TYR A 3 4.45 7.15 -14.22
C TYR A 3 5.87 7.72 -14.38
N LEU A 4 6.03 8.62 -15.34
CA LEU A 4 7.21 9.45 -15.49
C LEU A 4 6.74 10.90 -15.66
N SER A 5 7.25 11.81 -14.84
CA SER A 5 6.86 13.21 -14.91
C SER A 5 7.32 13.84 -16.22
N PRO A 6 6.41 14.34 -17.08
CA PRO A 6 6.82 15.07 -18.29
C PRO A 6 7.48 16.41 -17.95
N ILE A 7 7.22 16.97 -16.77
CA ILE A 7 7.76 18.28 -16.36
C ILE A 7 9.27 18.22 -16.19
N ARG A 8 9.81 17.12 -15.64
CA ARG A 8 11.27 16.92 -15.52
C ARG A 8 11.96 17.07 -16.87
N PHE A 9 11.38 16.50 -17.92
CA PHE A 9 11.93 16.58 -19.26
C PHE A 9 12.07 18.04 -19.70
N PHE A 10 11.01 18.84 -19.56
CA PHE A 10 11.07 20.24 -19.99
C PHE A 10 11.89 21.16 -19.09
N GLU A 11 11.90 20.95 -17.76
CA GLU A 11 12.76 21.72 -16.85
C GLU A 11 14.24 21.52 -17.19
N LYS A 12 14.63 20.33 -17.69
CA LYS A 12 16.02 20.05 -18.06
C LYS A 12 16.48 20.81 -19.32
N LEU A 13 15.55 21.21 -20.18
CA LEU A 13 15.85 21.91 -21.43
C LEU A 13 16.16 23.40 -21.24
N ASP A 14 16.08 23.91 -20.01
CA ASP A 14 16.37 25.31 -19.64
C ASP A 14 15.68 26.34 -20.54
N LEU A 15 14.43 26.06 -20.90
CA LEU A 15 13.71 26.85 -21.88
C LEU A 15 13.11 28.10 -21.21
N GLN A 16 13.65 29.26 -21.57
CA GLN A 16 13.13 30.56 -21.12
C GLN A 16 11.75 30.85 -21.74
N ASP A 17 10.83 31.43 -20.95
CA ASP A 17 9.53 31.93 -21.38
C ASP A 17 8.64 30.94 -22.16
N ILE A 18 8.65 29.67 -21.73
CA ILE A 18 7.70 28.68 -22.28
C ILE A 18 6.35 28.79 -21.61
N ASP A 19 5.36 29.09 -22.44
CA ASP A 19 3.96 28.81 -22.13
C ASP A 19 3.72 27.29 -22.20
N PHE A 20 3.68 26.67 -21.02
CA PHE A 20 3.41 25.24 -20.87
C PHE A 20 1.95 24.85 -21.14
N THR A 21 1.09 25.81 -21.48
CA THR A 21 -0.29 25.55 -21.90
C THR A 21 -0.41 25.33 -23.41
N ASP A 22 0.60 25.70 -24.21
CA ASP A 22 0.61 25.48 -25.66
C ASP A 22 1.18 24.08 -26.02
N ALA A 23 0.27 23.11 -26.10
CA ALA A 23 0.59 21.75 -26.53
C ALA A 23 1.31 21.68 -27.89
N LYS A 24 0.99 22.57 -28.85
CA LYS A 24 1.63 22.54 -30.18
C LYS A 24 3.09 22.96 -30.08
N LYS A 25 3.39 23.99 -29.29
CA LYS A 25 4.78 24.43 -29.03
C LYS A 25 5.56 23.33 -28.32
N LEU A 26 4.99 22.72 -27.26
CA LEU A 26 5.64 21.61 -26.54
C LEU A 26 5.91 20.40 -27.45
N LYS A 27 4.97 20.03 -28.33
CA LYS A 27 5.19 18.93 -29.30
C LYS A 27 6.32 19.23 -30.26
N LYS A 28 6.45 20.48 -30.73
CA LYS A 28 7.57 20.89 -31.59
C LYS A 28 8.90 20.74 -30.86
N ILE A 29 8.96 21.18 -29.60
CA ILE A 29 10.16 21.03 -28.76
C ILE A 29 10.53 19.57 -28.58
N VAL A 30 9.58 18.70 -28.20
CA VAL A 30 9.83 17.25 -28.08
C VAL A 30 10.35 16.67 -29.40
N ASN A 31 9.74 17.05 -30.54
CA ASN A 31 10.21 16.57 -31.83
C ASN A 31 11.65 17.00 -32.14
N LEU A 32 12.00 18.26 -31.89
CA LEU A 32 13.33 18.80 -32.13
C LEU A 32 14.37 18.18 -31.20
N GLU A 33 14.04 18.06 -29.92
CA GLU A 33 14.93 17.52 -28.90
C GLU A 33 15.29 16.07 -29.23
N PHE A 34 14.30 15.24 -29.56
CA PHE A 34 14.53 13.83 -29.92
C PHE A 34 15.21 13.62 -31.29
N LEU A 35 15.34 14.63 -32.15
CA LEU A 35 16.21 14.53 -33.34
C LEU A 35 17.69 14.51 -32.97
N SER A 36 18.04 15.03 -31.78
CA SER A 36 19.42 15.11 -31.30
C SER A 36 19.88 13.84 -30.57
N TYR A 37 18.97 12.90 -30.27
CA TYR A 37 19.31 11.63 -29.61
C TYR A 37 19.37 10.49 -30.64
N GLU A 38 20.55 9.91 -30.82
CA GLU A 38 20.79 8.81 -31.78
C GLU A 38 19.94 7.56 -31.48
N SER A 39 19.68 7.27 -30.21
CA SER A 39 18.88 6.13 -29.77
C SER A 39 17.37 6.38 -29.76
N GLY A 40 16.94 7.64 -29.93
CA GLY A 40 15.56 8.06 -29.70
C GLY A 40 15.11 7.98 -28.23
N ILE A 41 16.04 7.80 -27.29
CA ILE A 41 15.81 7.79 -25.84
C ILE A 41 16.60 8.94 -25.21
N ALA A 42 15.91 9.77 -24.43
CA ALA A 42 16.53 10.84 -23.66
C ALA A 42 16.72 10.39 -22.20
N HIS A 43 17.98 10.37 -21.74
CA HIS A 43 18.34 9.97 -20.39
C HIS A 43 18.44 11.21 -19.48
N ILE A 44 17.47 11.39 -18.58
CA ILE A 44 17.38 12.56 -17.69
C ILE A 44 17.27 12.10 -16.24
N GLU A 45 18.28 12.44 -15.43
CA GLU A 45 18.30 12.16 -13.97
C GLU A 45 18.05 10.68 -13.61
N GLY A 46 18.52 9.76 -14.46
CA GLY A 46 18.33 8.31 -14.27
C GLY A 46 16.98 7.78 -14.75
N PHE A 47 16.20 8.59 -15.48
CA PHE A 47 14.97 8.16 -16.14
C PHE A 47 15.11 8.21 -17.66
N ASP A 48 14.49 7.24 -18.31
CA ASP A 48 14.51 7.08 -19.77
C ASP A 48 13.20 7.59 -20.34
N TYR A 49 13.27 8.68 -21.09
CA TYR A 49 12.14 9.23 -21.81
C TYR A 49 12.19 8.77 -23.25
N ASN A 50 11.06 8.29 -23.77
CA ASN A 50 10.89 8.10 -25.21
C ASN A 50 9.96 9.17 -25.78
N LYS A 51 10.14 9.43 -27.08
CA LYS A 51 9.38 10.44 -27.82
C LYS A 51 7.87 10.15 -27.83
N GLN A 52 7.49 8.88 -27.98
CA GLN A 52 6.09 8.49 -28.17
C GLN A 52 5.25 8.75 -26.92
N ASP A 53 5.75 8.40 -25.74
CA ASP A 53 5.07 8.60 -24.46
C ASP A 53 4.84 10.10 -24.18
N LEU A 54 5.86 10.93 -24.42
CA LEU A 54 5.71 12.38 -24.27
C LEU A 54 4.71 12.95 -25.27
N LEU A 55 4.77 12.55 -26.54
CA LEU A 55 3.81 13.00 -27.55
C LEU A 55 2.39 12.53 -27.26
N GLN A 56 2.21 11.35 -26.67
CA GLN A 56 0.91 10.84 -26.24
C GLN A 56 0.31 11.75 -25.16
N ILE A 57 1.09 12.09 -24.12
CA ILE A 57 0.66 13.02 -23.06
C ILE A 57 0.26 14.38 -23.65
N LEU A 58 1.07 14.93 -24.56
CA LEU A 58 0.80 16.23 -25.19
C LEU A 58 -0.38 16.18 -26.17
N SER A 59 -0.79 15.00 -26.61
CA SER A 59 -1.89 14.80 -27.57
C SER A 59 -3.21 14.43 -26.90
N ASP A 60 -3.25 14.39 -25.57
CA ASP A 60 -4.46 14.18 -24.79
C ASP A 60 -5.49 15.28 -25.08
N GLU A 61 -6.75 14.89 -25.27
CA GLU A 61 -7.85 15.81 -25.53
C GLU A 61 -8.07 16.80 -24.37
N ASN A 62 -7.74 16.38 -23.15
CA ASN A 62 -7.82 17.18 -21.92
C ASN A 62 -6.43 17.69 -21.48
N PHE A 63 -5.50 17.88 -22.42
CA PHE A 63 -4.10 18.25 -22.15
C PHE A 63 -3.95 19.34 -21.08
N GLY A 64 -4.66 20.47 -21.20
CA GLY A 64 -4.49 21.59 -20.26
C GLY A 64 -4.82 21.20 -18.81
N GLN A 65 -5.83 20.35 -18.62
CA GLN A 65 -6.19 19.85 -17.30
C GLN A 65 -5.21 18.78 -16.81
N HIS A 66 -4.87 17.79 -17.64
CA HIS A 66 -3.92 16.74 -17.28
C HIS A 66 -2.52 17.30 -17.00
N TRP A 67 -2.11 18.36 -17.71
CA TRP A 67 -0.88 19.09 -17.44
C TRP A 67 -0.86 19.69 -16.05
N ASN A 68 -1.98 20.28 -15.60
CA ASN A 68 -2.11 20.76 -14.23
C ASN A 68 -1.98 19.63 -13.20
N TYR A 69 -2.48 18.43 -13.50
CA TYR A 69 -2.30 17.26 -12.64
C TYR A 69 -0.86 16.77 -12.59
N HIS A 70 -0.16 16.75 -13.71
CA HIS A 70 1.28 16.52 -13.73
C HIS A 70 2.02 17.56 -12.85
N LEU A 71 1.64 18.84 -12.90
CA LEU A 71 2.21 19.90 -12.06
C LEU A 71 1.92 19.68 -10.58
N MET A 72 0.72 19.24 -10.23
CA MET A 72 0.37 18.88 -8.84
C MET A 72 1.24 17.73 -8.33
N ILE A 73 1.42 16.68 -9.13
CA ILE A 73 2.32 15.56 -8.80
C ILE A 73 3.75 16.07 -8.64
N TRP A 74 4.24 16.88 -9.59
CA TRP A 74 5.61 17.40 -9.57
C TRP A 74 5.92 18.25 -8.33
N LYS A 75 4.95 19.05 -7.86
CA LYS A 75 5.07 19.87 -6.65
C LYS A 75 5.04 19.02 -5.37
N ASN A 76 4.32 17.90 -5.39
CA ASN A 76 4.27 16.95 -4.28
C ASN A 76 5.35 15.87 -4.43
N LYS A 77 6.58 16.17 -3.98
CA LYS A 77 7.71 15.25 -4.13
C LYS A 77 7.50 13.88 -3.49
N THR A 78 6.76 13.80 -2.39
CA THR A 78 6.42 12.51 -1.76
C THR A 78 5.54 11.66 -2.67
N LEU A 79 4.52 12.25 -3.29
CA LEU A 79 3.68 11.52 -4.25
C LEU A 79 4.46 11.15 -5.52
N LEU A 80 5.32 12.06 -6.01
CA LEU A 80 6.19 11.80 -7.15
C LEU A 80 7.12 10.60 -6.90
N ASP A 81 7.78 10.54 -5.74
CA ASP A 81 8.67 9.43 -5.37
C ASP A 81 7.92 8.09 -5.23
N VAL A 82 6.66 8.12 -4.79
CA VAL A 82 5.79 6.93 -4.82
C VAL A 82 5.57 6.47 -6.26
N LEU A 83 5.14 7.38 -7.14
CA LEU A 83 4.73 7.05 -8.49
C LEU A 83 5.89 6.60 -9.39
N GLU A 84 7.06 7.24 -9.26
CA GLU A 84 8.20 7.00 -10.15
C GLU A 84 9.18 5.97 -9.58
N LYS A 85 9.40 5.97 -8.27
CA LYS A 85 10.43 5.13 -7.63
C LYS A 85 9.85 4.01 -6.78
N GLU A 86 8.53 3.99 -6.58
CA GLU A 86 7.84 3.04 -5.69
C GLU A 86 8.37 3.07 -4.25
N THR A 87 8.82 4.26 -3.81
CA THR A 87 9.38 4.49 -2.47
C THR A 87 8.46 5.36 -1.62
N LEU A 88 8.50 5.15 -0.30
CA LEU A 88 7.67 5.87 0.66
C LEU A 88 8.50 6.40 1.83
N ASP A 89 8.55 7.72 1.97
CA ASP A 89 9.00 8.37 3.21
C ASP A 89 7.89 8.25 4.26
N LYS A 90 8.11 7.36 5.23
CA LYS A 90 7.15 7.03 6.30
C LYS A 90 6.78 8.23 7.16
N THR A 91 7.64 9.25 7.24
CA THR A 91 7.37 10.46 8.03
C THR A 91 6.43 11.43 7.30
N LYS A 92 6.27 11.25 5.98
CA LYS A 92 5.51 12.13 5.10
C LYS A 92 4.32 11.45 4.42
N ILE A 93 3.90 10.26 4.87
CA ILE A 93 2.78 9.51 4.25
C ILE A 93 1.54 10.38 4.06
N ASN A 94 1.19 11.20 5.05
CA ASN A 94 0.01 12.07 4.97
C ASN A 94 0.10 13.11 3.83
N MET A 95 1.30 13.49 3.38
CA MET A 95 1.46 14.40 2.24
C MET A 95 0.98 13.77 0.93
N VAL A 96 0.94 12.45 0.82
CA VAL A 96 0.37 11.74 -0.34
C VAL A 96 -1.13 12.03 -0.48
N LEU A 97 -1.83 12.30 0.62
CA LEU A 97 -3.28 12.51 0.65
C LEU A 97 -3.71 13.95 0.28
N ASN A 98 -2.79 14.86 0.00
CA ASN A 98 -3.06 16.30 -0.17
C ASN A 98 -4.11 16.64 -1.25
N TYR A 99 -4.41 15.73 -2.17
CA TYR A 99 -5.30 15.97 -3.31
C TYR A 99 -6.48 15.00 -3.38
N ILE A 100 -6.78 14.31 -2.29
CA ILE A 100 -7.83 13.27 -2.22
C ILE A 100 -9.22 13.80 -2.58
N ASP A 101 -9.52 15.06 -2.26
CA ASP A 101 -10.83 15.68 -2.50
C ASP A 101 -11.05 16.05 -3.97
N ASN A 102 -10.00 16.06 -4.79
CA ASN A 102 -10.12 16.33 -6.22
C ASN A 102 -10.42 15.02 -6.98
N LYS A 103 -11.71 14.76 -7.22
CA LYS A 103 -12.19 13.55 -7.91
C LYS A 103 -11.59 13.35 -9.30
N GLN A 104 -11.41 14.41 -10.08
CA GLN A 104 -10.85 14.31 -11.43
C GLN A 104 -9.36 13.99 -11.39
N PHE A 105 -8.63 14.54 -10.41
CA PHE A 105 -7.23 14.16 -10.16
C PHE A 105 -7.12 12.69 -9.71
N VAL A 106 -7.99 12.24 -8.81
CA VAL A 106 -8.07 10.83 -8.39
C VAL A 106 -8.29 9.92 -9.60
N GLN A 107 -9.20 10.29 -10.48
CA GLN A 107 -9.48 9.52 -11.70
C GLN A 107 -8.25 9.43 -12.62
N PHE A 108 -7.55 10.55 -12.78
CA PHE A 108 -6.33 10.63 -13.58
C PHE A 108 -5.18 9.78 -13.00
N ILE A 109 -4.95 9.87 -11.69
CA ILE A 109 -3.78 9.26 -11.05
C ILE A 109 -3.92 7.76 -10.80
N SER A 110 -5.16 7.25 -10.67
CA SER A 110 -5.44 5.87 -10.27
C SER A 110 -4.66 4.82 -11.05
N VAL A 111 -4.60 4.94 -12.39
CA VAL A 111 -3.93 4.00 -13.30
C VAL A 111 -2.42 3.92 -13.04
N TYR A 112 -1.84 5.01 -12.58
CA TYR A 112 -0.42 5.10 -12.22
C TYR A 112 -0.14 4.66 -10.78
N PHE A 113 -1.12 4.83 -9.88
CA PHE A 113 -0.94 4.65 -8.44
C PHE A 113 -1.07 3.19 -7.99
N ALA A 114 -1.89 2.38 -8.66
CA ALA A 114 -2.25 1.04 -8.23
C ALA A 114 -1.05 0.11 -8.02
N LYS A 115 -0.13 0.04 -9.01
CA LYS A 115 1.07 -0.81 -8.90
C LYS A 115 2.03 -0.34 -7.80
N PRO A 116 2.45 0.93 -7.73
CA PRO A 116 3.25 1.44 -6.61
C PRO A 116 2.60 1.20 -5.25
N PHE A 117 1.29 1.41 -5.14
CA PHE A 117 0.53 1.15 -3.92
C PHE A 117 0.66 -0.31 -3.47
N SER A 118 0.47 -1.26 -4.39
CA SER A 118 0.61 -2.69 -4.14
C SER A 118 2.04 -3.09 -3.74
N ASN A 119 3.05 -2.47 -4.35
CA ASN A 119 4.46 -2.74 -4.05
C ASN A 119 4.88 -2.17 -2.68
N ILE A 120 4.40 -0.98 -2.34
CA ILE A 120 4.60 -0.39 -1.01
C ILE A 120 3.93 -1.26 0.06
N ILE A 121 2.69 -1.74 -0.16
CA ILE A 121 2.04 -2.71 0.74
C ILE A 121 2.91 -3.94 0.95
N LYS A 122 3.42 -4.54 -0.13
CA LYS A 122 4.29 -5.71 -0.06
C LYS A 122 5.51 -5.46 0.83
N ASN A 123 6.18 -4.31 0.66
CA ASN A 123 7.36 -3.93 1.43
C ASN A 123 7.02 -3.71 2.92
N LEU A 124 5.93 -3.00 3.22
CA LEU A 124 5.49 -2.75 4.59
C LEU A 124 5.10 -4.05 5.32
N LEU A 125 4.42 -4.97 4.62
CA LEU A 125 4.08 -6.30 5.13
C LEU A 125 5.34 -7.15 5.38
N HIS A 126 6.29 -7.15 4.45
CA HIS A 126 7.55 -7.87 4.60
C HIS A 126 8.32 -7.38 5.84
N ASN A 127 8.42 -6.06 6.02
CA ASN A 127 9.15 -5.42 7.10
C ASN A 127 8.38 -5.36 8.44
N GLN A 128 7.15 -5.87 8.50
CA GLN A 128 6.30 -5.84 9.71
C GLN A 128 5.91 -4.43 10.19
N GLU A 129 5.81 -3.49 9.26
CA GLU A 129 5.52 -2.07 9.49
C GLU A 129 4.01 -1.82 9.44
N ILE A 130 3.29 -2.54 10.32
CA ILE A 130 1.81 -2.60 10.29
C ILE A 130 1.17 -1.24 10.62
N LYS A 131 1.84 -0.41 11.41
CA LYS A 131 1.36 0.94 11.72
C LYS A 131 1.35 1.79 10.45
N GLU A 132 2.48 1.84 9.74
CA GLU A 132 2.66 2.56 8.49
C GLU A 132 1.72 2.01 7.42
N LEU A 133 1.53 0.69 7.36
CA LEU A 133 0.56 0.04 6.47
C LEU A 133 -0.86 0.52 6.76
N SER A 134 -1.29 0.60 8.01
CA SER A 134 -2.63 1.11 8.36
C SER A 134 -2.85 2.56 7.92
N ILE A 135 -1.80 3.40 7.93
CA ILE A 135 -1.86 4.77 7.43
C ILE A 135 -1.88 4.77 5.90
N TRP A 136 -1.04 3.95 5.28
CA TRP A 136 -0.94 3.81 3.83
C TRP A 136 -2.26 3.38 3.18
N MET A 137 -3.01 2.50 3.85
CA MET A 137 -4.34 2.08 3.40
C MET A 137 -5.32 3.24 3.21
N LYS A 138 -5.13 4.39 3.87
CA LYS A 138 -5.95 5.59 3.63
C LYS A 138 -5.75 6.15 2.22
N CYS A 139 -4.59 5.91 1.60
CA CYS A 139 -4.31 6.32 0.23
C CYS A 139 -5.07 5.48 -0.80
N ALA A 140 -5.78 4.44 -0.37
CA ALA A 140 -6.63 3.64 -1.24
C ALA A 140 -7.72 4.44 -1.95
N THR A 141 -8.06 5.62 -1.44
CA THR A 141 -8.98 6.56 -2.06
C THR A 141 -8.53 7.04 -3.45
N TYR A 142 -7.25 6.90 -3.79
CA TYR A 142 -6.74 7.13 -5.15
C TYR A 142 -7.02 5.97 -6.12
N ILE A 143 -7.48 4.83 -5.63
CA ILE A 143 -7.69 3.61 -6.41
C ILE A 143 -9.15 3.56 -6.85
N ARG A 144 -9.38 3.52 -8.15
CA ARG A 144 -10.69 3.20 -8.72
C ARG A 144 -10.94 1.70 -8.75
N ILE A 145 -12.21 1.32 -8.84
CA ILE A 145 -12.68 -0.07 -8.91
C ILE A 145 -11.93 -0.87 -9.98
N GLU A 146 -11.67 -0.27 -11.15
CA GLU A 146 -10.99 -0.95 -12.25
C GLU A 146 -9.54 -1.34 -11.92
N GLU A 147 -8.92 -0.65 -10.95
CA GLU A 147 -7.52 -0.84 -10.56
C GLU A 147 -7.36 -1.61 -9.25
N GLU A 148 -8.45 -1.95 -8.56
CA GLU A 148 -8.42 -2.62 -7.26
C GLU A 148 -7.71 -3.97 -7.31
N GLU A 149 -7.88 -4.72 -8.39
CA GLU A 149 -7.25 -6.02 -8.54
C GLU A 149 -5.72 -5.91 -8.46
N THR A 150 -5.16 -4.93 -9.19
CA THR A 150 -3.73 -4.63 -9.19
C THR A 150 -3.29 -4.10 -7.84
N ALA A 151 -4.03 -3.14 -7.29
CA ALA A 151 -3.65 -2.41 -6.09
C ALA A 151 -3.62 -3.29 -4.83
N TYR A 152 -4.58 -4.21 -4.68
CA TYR A 152 -4.68 -5.10 -3.52
C TYR A 152 -4.05 -6.48 -3.73
N LYS A 153 -3.43 -6.74 -4.87
CA LYS A 153 -2.77 -8.02 -5.19
C LYS A 153 -1.85 -8.50 -4.07
N SER A 154 -0.91 -7.66 -3.64
CA SER A 154 0.06 -8.01 -2.59
C SER A 154 -0.60 -8.31 -1.24
N LEU A 155 -1.66 -7.56 -0.89
CA LEU A 155 -2.39 -7.76 0.36
C LEU A 155 -3.14 -9.10 0.36
N ARG A 156 -3.84 -9.43 -0.75
CA ARG A 156 -4.55 -10.70 -0.90
C ARG A 156 -3.61 -11.90 -0.84
N LEU A 157 -2.51 -11.84 -1.59
CA LEU A 157 -1.49 -12.91 -1.55
C LEU A 157 -0.98 -13.13 -0.13
N TYR A 158 -0.66 -12.05 0.58
CA TYR A 158 -0.21 -12.14 1.96
C TYR A 158 -1.27 -12.76 2.89
N PHE A 159 -2.55 -12.43 2.72
CA PHE A 159 -3.62 -13.01 3.53
C PHE A 159 -3.87 -14.48 3.21
N GLU A 160 -3.81 -14.90 1.94
CA GLU A 160 -3.90 -16.31 1.57
C GLU A 160 -2.73 -17.13 2.13
N GLU A 161 -1.50 -16.61 2.01
CA GLU A 161 -0.30 -17.23 2.60
C GLU A 161 -0.44 -17.33 4.12
N SER A 162 -0.94 -16.27 4.77
CA SER A 162 -1.17 -16.23 6.22
C SER A 162 -2.24 -17.24 6.67
N LYS A 163 -3.30 -17.41 5.89
CA LYS A 163 -4.34 -18.41 6.12
C LYS A 163 -3.77 -19.82 6.04
N GLN A 164 -2.96 -20.09 5.01
CA GLN A 164 -2.28 -21.37 4.86
C GLN A 164 -1.27 -21.62 5.97
N PHE A 165 -0.52 -20.59 6.39
CA PHE A 165 0.36 -20.66 7.54
C PHE A 165 -0.40 -21.07 8.80
N CYS A 166 -1.55 -20.44 9.09
CA CYS A 166 -2.34 -20.74 10.28
C CYS A 166 -2.85 -22.18 10.33
N ARG A 167 -3.22 -22.75 9.18
CA ARG A 167 -3.66 -24.16 9.07
C ARG A 167 -2.53 -25.14 9.36
N ASN A 168 -1.28 -24.75 9.09
CA ASN A 168 -0.13 -25.63 9.21
C ASN A 168 0.56 -25.56 10.57
N VAL A 169 0.14 -24.68 11.48
CA VAL A 169 0.67 -24.59 12.84
C VAL A 169 -0.04 -25.60 13.74
N SER A 170 0.73 -26.38 14.49
CA SER A 170 0.23 -27.34 15.49
C SER A 170 1.10 -27.32 16.74
N ARG A 171 0.61 -27.93 17.82
CA ARG A 171 1.35 -28.10 19.09
C ARG A 171 2.72 -28.77 18.91
N ALA A 172 2.88 -29.61 17.89
CA ALA A 172 4.14 -30.30 17.62
C ALA A 172 5.19 -29.41 16.94
N ASN A 173 4.78 -28.45 16.09
CA ASN A 173 5.69 -27.69 15.22
C ASN A 173 5.73 -26.18 15.48
N TYR A 174 4.93 -25.65 16.41
CA TYR A 174 4.82 -24.21 16.59
C TYR A 174 6.13 -23.53 17.01
N LYS A 175 7.02 -24.26 17.69
CA LYS A 175 8.32 -23.72 18.14
C LYS A 175 9.18 -23.29 16.96
N ASP A 176 9.20 -24.08 15.88
CA ASP A 176 9.93 -23.76 14.65
C ASP A 176 9.30 -22.57 13.92
N LYS A 177 7.99 -22.38 14.10
CA LYS A 177 7.20 -21.31 13.48
C LYS A 177 7.08 -20.07 14.36
N LEU A 178 7.73 -20.05 15.51
CA LEU A 178 7.52 -19.02 16.53
C LEU A 178 7.89 -17.62 16.04
N LYS A 179 8.92 -17.50 15.19
CA LYS A 179 9.31 -16.22 14.56
C LYS A 179 8.17 -15.64 13.74
N GLU A 180 7.48 -16.47 12.96
CA GLU A 180 6.35 -16.06 12.13
C GLU A 180 5.11 -15.76 12.98
N ILE A 181 4.84 -16.55 14.03
CA ILE A 181 3.74 -16.27 14.97
C ILE A 181 3.92 -14.90 15.65
N LYS A 182 5.17 -14.55 16.02
CA LYS A 182 5.49 -13.28 16.71
C LYS A 182 5.10 -12.03 15.90
N LYS A 183 5.04 -12.12 14.57
CA LYS A 183 4.60 -11.03 13.67
C LYS A 183 3.19 -10.53 13.99
N TRP A 184 2.33 -11.41 14.48
CA TRP A 184 0.93 -11.11 14.81
C TRP A 184 0.75 -10.41 16.17
N GLN A 185 1.83 -10.17 16.93
CA GLN A 185 1.71 -9.47 18.22
C GLN A 185 1.47 -7.96 18.09
N ASN A 186 1.70 -7.37 16.91
CA ASN A 186 1.54 -5.94 16.70
C ASN A 186 0.06 -5.54 16.84
N PRO A 187 -0.33 -4.67 17.78
CA PRO A 187 -1.74 -4.32 17.98
C PRO A 187 -2.35 -3.55 16.81
N ASN A 188 -1.54 -2.95 15.92
CA ASN A 188 -2.02 -2.21 14.75
C ASN A 188 -2.67 -3.12 13.69
N TRP A 189 -2.56 -4.45 13.81
CA TRP A 189 -3.32 -5.39 12.98
C TRP A 189 -4.83 -5.13 13.05
N LYS A 190 -5.34 -4.70 14.21
CA LYS A 190 -6.76 -4.35 14.36
C LYS A 190 -7.17 -3.18 13.46
N ASP A 191 -6.30 -2.18 13.36
CA ASP A 191 -6.57 -0.95 12.63
C ASP A 191 -6.50 -1.21 11.12
N LEU A 192 -5.59 -2.08 10.68
CA LEU A 192 -5.55 -2.56 9.30
C LEU A 192 -6.81 -3.37 8.95
N LEU A 193 -7.11 -4.42 9.71
CA LEU A 193 -8.18 -5.38 9.37
C LEU A 193 -9.58 -4.79 9.47
N ASN A 194 -9.81 -3.82 10.36
CA ASN A 194 -11.09 -3.13 10.45
C ASN A 194 -11.32 -2.09 9.34
N ASN A 195 -10.25 -1.63 8.68
CA ASN A 195 -10.30 -0.64 7.60
C ASN A 195 -10.04 -1.26 6.21
N LEU A 196 -10.20 -2.58 6.07
CA LEU A 196 -10.16 -3.21 4.74
C LEU A 196 -11.35 -2.72 3.90
N PRO A 197 -11.26 -2.74 2.57
CA PRO A 197 -12.42 -2.63 1.70
C PRO A 197 -13.42 -3.77 1.94
N ASP A 198 -14.71 -3.51 1.71
CA ASP A 198 -15.80 -4.45 2.01
C ASP A 198 -15.60 -5.83 1.37
N TYR A 199 -15.16 -5.89 0.12
CA TYR A 199 -14.92 -7.16 -0.58
C TYR A 199 -13.74 -7.96 -0.01
N LEU A 200 -12.87 -7.35 0.80
CA LEU A 200 -11.77 -8.02 1.52
C LEU A 200 -12.14 -8.38 2.97
N TYR A 201 -13.33 -8.04 3.48
CA TYR A 201 -13.70 -8.34 4.87
C TYR A 201 -13.70 -9.82 5.22
N HIS A 202 -13.92 -10.72 4.26
CA HIS A 202 -13.84 -12.16 4.51
C HIS A 202 -12.45 -12.58 5.04
N TYR A 203 -11.37 -11.89 4.62
CA TYR A 203 -10.02 -12.15 5.14
C TYR A 203 -9.88 -11.83 6.63
N ARG A 204 -10.61 -10.83 7.15
CA ARG A 204 -10.58 -10.49 8.58
C ARG A 204 -11.05 -11.67 9.42
N ASP A 205 -12.20 -12.25 9.08
CA ASP A 205 -12.78 -13.37 9.83
C ASP A 205 -11.93 -14.65 9.65
N ASP A 206 -11.41 -14.89 8.45
CA ASP A 206 -10.54 -16.04 8.17
C ASP A 206 -9.23 -15.98 8.96
N LEU A 207 -8.57 -14.83 9.00
CA LEU A 207 -7.36 -14.63 9.79
C LEU A 207 -7.66 -14.71 11.28
N ALA A 208 -8.75 -14.09 11.75
CA ALA A 208 -9.14 -14.16 13.15
C ALA A 208 -9.38 -15.61 13.60
N ARG A 209 -10.01 -16.44 12.75
CA ARG A 209 -10.20 -17.88 12.99
C ARG A 209 -8.86 -18.62 13.03
N GLY A 210 -7.99 -18.39 12.03
CA GLY A 210 -6.67 -19.01 11.97
C GLY A 210 -5.79 -18.67 13.17
N LEU A 211 -5.76 -17.41 13.59
CA LEU A 211 -5.05 -16.97 14.78
C LEU A 211 -5.64 -17.55 16.05
N THR A 212 -6.97 -17.61 16.17
CA THR A 212 -7.64 -18.23 17.32
C THR A 212 -7.22 -19.69 17.47
N HIS A 213 -7.14 -20.44 16.36
CA HIS A 213 -6.62 -21.81 16.35
C HIS A 213 -5.16 -21.87 16.83
N ILE A 214 -4.26 -21.04 16.26
CA ILE A 214 -2.85 -20.96 16.71
C ILE A 214 -2.78 -20.73 18.21
N LEU A 215 -3.56 -19.79 18.75
CA LEU A 215 -3.51 -19.45 20.18
C LEU A 215 -3.85 -20.64 21.07
N VAL A 216 -4.79 -21.50 20.66
CA VAL A 216 -5.13 -22.73 21.39
C VAL A 216 -3.95 -23.71 21.38
N GLU A 217 -3.27 -23.85 20.25
CA GLU A 217 -2.12 -24.76 20.09
C GLU A 217 -0.91 -24.35 20.97
N ILE A 218 -0.66 -23.04 21.11
CA ILE A 218 0.55 -22.52 21.78
C ILE A 218 0.33 -22.06 23.23
N GLN A 219 -0.91 -22.09 23.73
CA GLN A 219 -1.31 -21.44 25.00
C GLN A 219 -0.53 -21.85 26.26
N TYR A 220 0.06 -23.05 26.27
CA TYR A 220 0.80 -23.55 27.42
C TYR A 220 2.25 -23.07 27.44
N GLY A 221 2.88 -22.94 26.26
CA GLY A 221 4.28 -22.52 26.13
C GLY A 221 4.45 -21.00 26.00
N GLU A 222 3.50 -20.32 25.35
CA GLU A 222 3.69 -18.95 24.88
C GLU A 222 2.60 -18.00 25.40
N LYS A 223 2.40 -17.97 26.73
CA LYS A 223 1.31 -17.22 27.37
C LYS A 223 1.29 -15.72 27.03
N LYS A 224 2.48 -15.09 26.97
CA LYS A 224 2.63 -13.65 26.65
C LYS A 224 2.20 -13.35 25.21
N ILE A 225 2.55 -14.23 24.27
CA ILE A 225 2.17 -14.11 22.87
C ILE A 225 0.64 -14.23 22.74
N CYS A 226 0.05 -15.24 23.40
CA CYS A 226 -1.40 -15.45 23.39
C CYS A 226 -2.17 -14.24 23.93
N TYR A 227 -1.71 -13.68 25.04
CA TYR A 227 -2.33 -12.49 25.61
C TYR A 227 -2.25 -11.30 24.65
N ARG A 228 -1.08 -11.02 24.06
CA ARG A 228 -0.89 -9.90 23.13
C ARG A 228 -1.78 -10.03 21.90
N ILE A 229 -1.78 -11.19 21.24
CA ILE A 229 -2.59 -11.42 20.03
C ILE A 229 -4.08 -11.33 20.37
N SER A 230 -4.53 -12.05 21.41
CA SER A 230 -5.96 -12.03 21.79
C SER A 230 -6.45 -10.64 22.20
N SER A 231 -5.59 -9.79 22.78
CA SER A 231 -5.97 -8.44 23.23
C SER A 231 -6.38 -7.50 22.09
N TRP A 232 -5.84 -7.69 20.89
CA TRP A 232 -6.26 -6.92 19.73
C TRP A 232 -7.33 -7.66 18.91
N LEU A 233 -7.36 -9.00 18.91
CA LEU A 233 -8.42 -9.78 18.26
C LEU A 233 -9.82 -9.43 18.80
N ILE A 234 -9.97 -9.19 20.11
CA ILE A 234 -11.26 -8.76 20.70
C ILE A 234 -11.75 -7.40 20.18
N ARG A 235 -10.89 -6.64 19.50
CA ARG A 235 -11.18 -5.30 18.94
C ARG A 235 -11.48 -5.36 17.44
N LEU A 236 -11.51 -6.55 16.84
CA LEU A 236 -11.90 -6.72 15.45
C LEU A 236 -13.42 -6.67 15.29
N ASN A 237 -13.87 -6.10 14.17
CA ASN A 237 -15.27 -6.07 13.76
C ASN A 237 -15.67 -7.40 13.11
N ILE A 238 -15.62 -8.50 13.87
CA ILE A 238 -15.92 -9.85 13.37
C ILE A 238 -17.39 -9.97 12.98
N ALA A 239 -17.67 -10.51 11.80
CA ALA A 239 -19.04 -10.70 11.32
C ALA A 239 -19.72 -11.90 12.01
N SER A 240 -18.98 -13.00 12.21
CA SER A 240 -19.48 -14.19 12.92
C SER A 240 -19.60 -13.96 14.44
N SER A 241 -20.82 -14.02 14.97
CA SER A 241 -21.09 -13.92 16.41
C SER A 241 -20.41 -15.01 17.23
N GLU A 242 -20.43 -16.25 16.73
CA GLU A 242 -19.79 -17.42 17.34
C GLU A 242 -18.27 -17.25 17.45
N LEU A 243 -17.63 -16.79 16.37
CA LEU A 243 -16.19 -16.53 16.36
C LEU A 243 -15.84 -15.39 17.34
N ALA A 244 -16.63 -14.31 17.34
CA ALA A 244 -16.44 -13.20 18.27
C ALA A 244 -16.55 -13.64 19.74
N GLU A 245 -17.53 -14.50 20.07
CA GLU A 245 -17.66 -15.07 21.41
C GLU A 245 -16.47 -15.95 21.79
N THR A 246 -16.03 -16.81 20.87
CA THR A 246 -14.85 -17.66 21.06
C THR A 246 -13.59 -16.84 21.35
N ILE A 247 -13.36 -15.77 20.58
CA ILE A 247 -12.24 -14.84 20.79
C ILE A 247 -12.30 -14.21 22.19
N ARG A 248 -13.49 -13.75 22.63
CA ARG A 248 -13.67 -13.16 23.97
C ARG A 248 -13.41 -14.16 25.09
N LYS A 249 -13.94 -15.40 24.97
CA LYS A 249 -13.69 -16.49 25.92
C LYS A 249 -12.19 -16.80 26.02
N ASN A 250 -11.52 -16.99 24.88
CA ASN A 250 -10.09 -17.25 24.83
C ASN A 250 -9.27 -16.10 25.44
N HIS A 251 -9.60 -14.85 25.13
CA HIS A 251 -8.93 -13.69 25.72
C HIS A 251 -9.05 -13.67 27.26
N SER A 252 -10.22 -13.98 27.81
CA SER A 252 -10.43 -14.02 29.26
C SER A 252 -9.50 -15.04 29.95
N ILE A 253 -9.34 -16.22 29.33
CA ILE A 253 -8.45 -17.29 29.79
C ILE A 253 -6.99 -16.82 29.73
N PHE A 254 -6.56 -16.26 28.60
CA PHE A 254 -5.18 -15.81 28.43
C PHE A 254 -4.82 -14.63 29.33
N LYS A 255 -5.75 -13.71 29.57
CA LYS A 255 -5.59 -12.59 30.50
C LYS A 255 -5.39 -13.08 31.94
N LYS A 256 -6.16 -14.07 32.39
CA LYS A 256 -5.98 -14.70 33.71
C LYS A 256 -4.61 -15.36 33.84
N LYS A 257 -4.28 -16.25 32.89
CA LYS A 257 -2.98 -16.97 32.85
C LYS A 257 -1.77 -16.02 32.78
N HIS A 258 -1.89 -14.87 32.13
CA HIS A 258 -0.82 -13.87 32.05
C HIS A 258 -0.58 -13.18 33.40
N ARG A 259 -1.64 -12.84 34.15
CA ARG A 259 -1.53 -12.21 35.48
C ARG A 259 -0.88 -13.12 36.51
N GLU A 260 -1.25 -14.40 36.52
CA GLU A 260 -0.67 -15.43 37.40
C GLU A 260 0.84 -15.61 37.16
N ASN A 261 1.32 -15.36 35.95
CA ASN A 261 2.72 -15.44 35.58
C ASN A 261 3.54 -14.19 35.94
N GLN A 262 2.90 -13.06 36.26
CA GLN A 262 3.59 -11.82 36.69
C GLN A 262 3.73 -11.71 38.21
N THR A 263 3.03 -12.56 38.94
CA THR A 263 2.99 -12.61 40.42
C THR A 263 3.88 -13.72 40.99
N ARG A 264 4.58 -14.46 40.13
CA ARG A 264 5.61 -15.46 40.45
C ARG A 264 6.94 -14.98 39.92
#